data_AF-A0A2V2WYS7-F1
#
_entry.id   AF-A0A2V2WYS7-F1
#
_cell.length_a   1.000
_cell.length_b   1.000
_cell.length_c   1.000
_cell.angle_alpha   90.00
_cell.angle_beta   90.00
_cell.angle_gamma   90.00
#
_symmetry.space_group_name_H-M   'P 1'
#
loop_
_entity.id
_entity.type
_entity.pdbx_description
1 polymer ?
#
loop_
_entity_poly.entity_id
_entity_poly.type
_entity_poly.pdbx_seq_one_letter_code
_entity_poly.pdbx_strand_id
1 'polypeptide(L)'
;MGYVLSLQPGSTFLRESSGGSFGCISQYGVCVGMTRDFFHTLPVTLTYILSFLILKLTTRRMNFQDLLRRPAGHYYRLVLRCVDGDPDTINRRLKMLVEGGFVNYFGIEAFGVGSNRLFEVASFAAQGYFRQAMGALLQCVAECDGVHHDYYIKYLNADPSTVLGVSQLWADAAKHMRSQKWLVDLLRSVAKYHEDGEKEEHLRILWDSLPIRDRIQGSAAEFVWNAMASQRLLSKGLDVVEGDVVRVPIPDSHFAVDSYSSYQYKLVTAEDTRLDIYAITDVVLPVRTAMML
;
A
#
# COMPACT_ATOMS: atom_id res chain seq x y z
N MET A 1 -1.27 -3.53 -17.96
CA MET A 1 -0.96 -2.37 -18.83
C MET A 1 0.37 -2.53 -19.57
N GLY A 2 1.51 -2.68 -18.89
CA GLY A 2 2.82 -2.86 -19.55
C GLY A 2 2.88 -3.97 -20.60
N TYR A 3 2.31 -5.15 -20.32
CA TYR A 3 2.30 -6.27 -21.31
C TYR A 3 1.44 -6.01 -22.55
N VAL A 4 0.30 -5.33 -22.40
CA VAL A 4 -0.68 -5.11 -23.49
C VAL A 4 -0.35 -3.87 -24.31
N LEU A 5 0.14 -2.83 -23.65
CA LEU A 5 0.36 -1.50 -24.24
C LEU A 5 1.84 -1.17 -24.41
N SER A 6 2.74 -2.05 -24.00
CA SER A 6 4.19 -1.79 -23.98
C SER A 6 4.56 -0.51 -23.22
N LEU A 7 3.75 -0.14 -22.23
CA LEU A 7 3.97 1.03 -21.39
C LEU A 7 5.18 0.82 -20.48
N GLN A 8 6.03 1.84 -20.42
CA GLN A 8 7.17 1.85 -19.50
C GLN A 8 6.72 2.05 -18.05
N PRO A 9 7.47 1.52 -17.07
CA PRO A 9 7.31 1.91 -15.68
C PRO A 9 7.39 3.44 -15.54
N GLY A 10 6.46 4.03 -14.78
CA GLY A 10 6.37 5.50 -14.63
C GLY A 10 5.58 6.22 -15.72
N SER A 11 5.08 5.53 -16.76
CA SER A 11 4.16 6.13 -17.75
C SER A 11 2.70 6.12 -17.29
N THR A 12 2.36 5.29 -16.30
CA THR A 12 1.03 5.25 -15.69
C THR A 12 1.10 5.54 -14.20
N PHE A 13 0.19 6.39 -13.74
CA PHE A 13 0.03 6.77 -12.35
C PHE A 13 -1.39 6.38 -11.91
N LEU A 14 -1.46 5.34 -11.09
CA LEU A 14 -2.65 4.94 -10.36
C LEU A 14 -2.37 5.12 -8.86
N ARG A 15 -3.37 5.55 -8.11
CA ARG A 15 -3.26 5.68 -6.66
C ARG A 15 -3.76 4.41 -6.00
N GLU A 16 -3.14 4.02 -4.90
CA GLU A 16 -3.69 2.96 -4.08
C GLU A 16 -5.06 3.41 -3.54
N SER A 17 -6.02 2.48 -3.57
CA SER A 17 -7.33 2.66 -2.96
C SER A 17 -7.36 1.89 -1.65
N SER A 18 -7.92 2.47 -0.60
CA SER A 18 -8.13 1.79 0.69
C SER A 18 -9.26 0.77 0.61
N GLY A 19 -9.20 -0.26 1.47
CA GLY A 19 -10.18 -1.34 1.51
C GLY A 19 -9.84 -2.57 0.64
N GLY A 20 -8.61 -2.64 0.11
CA GLY A 20 -8.13 -3.75 -0.70
C GLY A 20 -8.58 -3.71 -2.16
N SER A 21 -8.23 -4.74 -2.93
CA SER A 21 -8.51 -4.83 -4.37
C SER A 21 -9.77 -5.64 -4.72
N PHE A 22 -10.38 -6.32 -3.75
CA PHE A 22 -11.56 -7.15 -3.97
C PHE A 22 -12.84 -6.31 -3.86
N GLY A 23 -13.38 -5.91 -5.01
CA GLY A 23 -14.62 -5.14 -5.10
C GLY A 23 -14.71 -4.33 -6.38
N CYS A 24 -15.77 -3.53 -6.50
CA CYS A 24 -15.96 -2.62 -7.64
C CYS A 24 -15.28 -1.27 -7.34
N ILE A 25 -14.03 -1.11 -7.77
CA ILE A 25 -13.23 0.10 -7.52
C ILE A 25 -13.30 1.03 -8.73
N SER A 26 -13.71 2.27 -8.50
CA SER A 26 -13.64 3.36 -9.49
C SER A 26 -12.64 4.40 -9.02
N GLN A 27 -11.63 4.68 -9.85
CA GLN A 27 -10.61 5.67 -9.53
C GLN A 27 -10.15 6.41 -10.79
N TYR A 28 -9.50 7.54 -10.59
CA TYR A 28 -8.82 8.28 -11.66
C TYR A 28 -7.37 7.81 -11.78
N GLY A 29 -6.88 7.77 -13.01
CA GLY A 29 -5.49 7.48 -13.33
C GLY A 29 -4.96 8.45 -14.36
N VAL A 30 -3.66 8.69 -14.32
CA VAL A 30 -2.96 9.52 -15.32
C VAL A 30 -2.06 8.63 -16.15
N CYS A 31 -2.07 8.83 -17.46
CA CYS A 31 -1.18 8.12 -18.38
C CYS A 31 -0.49 9.14 -19.28
N VAL A 32 0.83 9.01 -19.44
CA VAL A 32 1.66 9.90 -20.26
C VAL A 32 2.03 9.19 -21.56
N GLY A 33 1.97 9.91 -22.67
CA GLY A 33 2.37 9.37 -23.99
C GLY A 33 1.36 8.44 -24.65
N MET A 34 0.09 8.48 -24.23
CA MET A 34 -0.97 7.64 -24.80
C MET A 34 -2.02 8.47 -25.53
N THR A 35 -2.41 8.03 -26.73
CA THR A 35 -3.52 8.63 -27.46
C THR A 35 -4.86 7.97 -27.09
N ARG A 36 -5.96 8.66 -27.42
CA ARG A 36 -7.31 8.18 -27.16
C ARG A 36 -7.62 6.88 -27.88
N ASP A 37 -7.11 6.71 -29.10
CA ASP A 37 -7.42 5.54 -29.94
C ASP A 37 -6.82 4.25 -29.37
N PHE A 38 -5.65 4.33 -28.72
CA PHE A 38 -5.05 3.20 -28.01
C PHE A 38 -5.81 2.80 -26.73
N PHE A 39 -6.58 3.71 -26.13
CA PHE A 39 -7.38 3.39 -24.95
C PHE A 39 -8.67 2.63 -25.29
N HIS A 40 -9.20 2.80 -26.50
CA HIS A 40 -10.43 2.14 -26.93
C HIS A 40 -10.24 0.66 -27.29
N THR A 41 -9.01 0.21 -27.55
CA THR A 41 -8.69 -1.20 -27.79
C THR A 41 -8.58 -2.05 -26.51
N LEU A 42 -8.29 -1.43 -25.36
CA LEU A 42 -8.22 -2.12 -24.06
C LEU A 42 -9.54 -2.64 -23.48
N PRO A 43 -10.64 -1.86 -23.45
CA PRO A 43 -11.89 -2.30 -22.84
C PRO A 43 -12.50 -3.52 -23.55
N VAL A 44 -12.13 -3.77 -24.81
CA VAL A 44 -12.60 -4.92 -25.61
C VAL A 44 -11.95 -6.23 -25.13
N THR A 45 -10.79 -6.19 -24.48
CA THR A 45 -10.02 -7.41 -24.15
C THR A 45 -10.43 -8.08 -22.83
N LEU A 46 -11.10 -7.37 -21.91
CA LEU A 46 -11.48 -7.88 -20.59
C LEU A 46 -13.00 -7.83 -20.30
N THR A 47 -13.81 -7.44 -21.29
CA THR A 47 -15.28 -7.41 -21.18
C THR A 47 -15.95 -8.78 -21.29
N TYR A 48 -15.19 -9.85 -21.53
CA TYR A 48 -15.70 -11.22 -21.62
C TYR A 48 -15.27 -12.11 -20.44
N ILE A 49 -14.77 -11.49 -19.36
CA ILE A 49 -14.32 -12.19 -18.15
C ILE A 49 -15.25 -11.79 -16.99
N LEU A 50 -15.48 -12.71 -16.06
CA LEU A 50 -16.35 -12.52 -14.88
C LEU A 50 -15.98 -11.28 -14.04
N SER A 51 -14.71 -10.87 -14.08
CA SER A 51 -14.20 -9.64 -13.46
C SER A 51 -13.82 -8.63 -14.53
N PHE A 52 -14.49 -7.47 -14.52
CA PHE A 52 -14.36 -6.44 -15.54
C PHE A 52 -13.32 -5.38 -15.14
N LEU A 53 -12.45 -5.02 -16.09
CA LEU A 53 -11.64 -3.81 -16.03
C LEU A 53 -12.10 -2.85 -17.13
N ILE A 54 -12.68 -1.71 -16.73
CA ILE A 54 -13.18 -0.69 -17.67
C ILE A 54 -12.30 0.55 -17.55
N LEU A 55 -11.76 1.00 -18.68
CA LEU A 55 -10.99 2.24 -18.77
C LEU A 55 -11.80 3.27 -19.56
N LYS A 56 -12.07 4.41 -18.93
CA LYS A 56 -12.78 5.53 -19.56
C LYS A 56 -11.86 6.75 -19.59
N LEU A 57 -11.52 7.20 -20.79
CA LEU A 57 -10.73 8.40 -20.96
C LEU A 57 -11.59 9.64 -20.66
N THR A 58 -11.06 10.54 -19.84
CA THR A 58 -11.59 11.89 -19.67
C THR A 58 -10.48 12.89 -19.95
N THR A 59 -10.70 13.79 -20.92
CA THR A 59 -9.76 14.88 -21.20
C THR A 59 -10.09 16.06 -20.30
N ARG A 60 -9.23 16.34 -19.31
CA ARG A 60 -9.26 17.60 -18.55
C ARG A 60 -7.95 18.33 -18.78
N ARG A 61 -8.03 19.63 -19.12
CA ARG A 61 -6.88 20.53 -19.13
C ARG A 61 -6.58 20.94 -17.70
N MET A 62 -5.81 20.13 -16.99
CA MET A 62 -5.29 20.44 -15.66
C MET A 62 -3.78 20.28 -15.67
N ASN A 63 -3.09 20.98 -14.75
CA ASN A 63 -1.65 20.78 -14.58
C ASN A 63 -1.40 19.32 -14.18
N PHE A 64 -0.34 18.73 -14.72
CA PHE A 64 0.07 17.37 -14.41
C PHE A 64 0.26 17.15 -12.90
N GLN A 65 0.83 18.13 -12.18
CA GLN A 65 0.99 18.04 -10.72
C GLN A 65 -0.35 17.95 -9.98
N ASP A 66 -1.36 18.69 -10.46
CA ASP A 66 -2.70 18.67 -9.86
C ASP A 66 -3.40 17.34 -10.10
N LEU A 67 -3.23 16.75 -11.29
CA LEU A 67 -3.74 15.42 -11.64
C LEU A 67 -3.11 14.30 -10.81
N LEU A 68 -1.88 14.50 -10.35
CA LEU A 68 -1.19 13.54 -9.49
C LEU A 68 -1.53 13.72 -8.00
N ARG A 69 -2.29 14.72 -7.57
CA ARG A 69 -2.63 14.87 -6.14
C ARG A 69 -3.38 13.64 -5.61
N ARG A 70 -3.22 13.37 -4.31
CA ARG A 70 -3.98 12.31 -3.64
C ARG A 70 -5.47 12.69 -3.59
N PRO A 71 -6.39 11.71 -3.72
CA PRO A 71 -7.81 11.98 -3.56
C PRO A 71 -8.09 12.52 -2.15
N ALA A 72 -9.01 13.48 -2.05
CA ALA A 72 -9.43 14.04 -0.77
C ALA A 72 -10.36 13.10 0.02
N GLY A 73 -10.92 12.08 -0.62
CA GLY A 73 -11.80 11.11 0.01
C GLY A 73 -12.28 10.04 -0.98
N HIS A 74 -12.92 9.01 -0.42
CA HIS A 74 -13.48 7.88 -1.14
C HIS A 74 -14.93 7.64 -0.69
N TYR A 75 -15.79 7.26 -1.63
CA TYR A 75 -17.16 6.86 -1.34
C TYR A 75 -17.26 5.34 -1.30
N TYR A 76 -17.70 4.79 -0.17
CA TYR A 76 -17.84 3.35 0.03
C TYR A 76 -19.31 2.94 0.02
N ARG A 77 -19.59 1.80 -0.63
CA ARG A 77 -20.86 1.08 -0.53
C ARG A 77 -20.54 -0.34 -0.09
N LEU A 78 -20.81 -0.62 1.18
CA LEU A 78 -20.48 -1.89 1.81
C LEU A 78 -21.77 -2.69 2.05
N VAL A 79 -21.69 -4.00 1.86
CA VAL A 79 -22.76 -4.94 2.21
C VAL A 79 -22.20 -5.91 3.24
N LEU A 80 -22.57 -5.71 4.50
CA LEU A 80 -22.25 -6.65 5.56
C LEU A 80 -23.24 -7.82 5.51
N ARG A 81 -22.73 -9.05 5.46
CA ARG A 81 -23.53 -10.28 5.46
C ARG A 81 -23.48 -10.89 6.85
N CYS A 82 -24.53 -11.62 7.24
CA CYS A 82 -24.60 -12.36 8.50
C CYS A 82 -24.30 -11.48 9.74
N VAL A 83 -24.96 -10.33 9.82
CA VAL A 83 -24.82 -9.42 10.97
C VAL A 83 -25.76 -9.87 12.08
N ASP A 84 -25.22 -10.10 13.27
CA ASP A 84 -26.00 -10.41 14.46
C ASP A 84 -26.66 -9.16 15.06
N GLY A 85 -27.87 -9.33 15.58
CA GLY A 85 -28.64 -8.27 16.22
C GLY A 85 -29.86 -7.82 15.41
N ASP A 86 -30.82 -7.25 16.11
CA ASP A 86 -32.01 -6.67 15.50
C ASP A 86 -31.69 -5.32 14.79
N PRO A 87 -32.55 -4.86 13.88
CA PRO A 87 -32.34 -3.61 13.15
C PRO A 87 -32.12 -2.38 14.04
N ASP A 88 -32.77 -2.27 15.19
CA ASP A 88 -32.64 -1.10 16.07
C ASP A 88 -31.28 -1.09 16.76
N THR A 89 -30.82 -2.26 17.20
CA THR A 89 -29.46 -2.41 17.73
C THR A 89 -28.40 -2.05 16.68
N ILE A 90 -28.55 -2.54 15.44
CA ILE A 90 -27.63 -2.23 14.34
C ILE A 90 -27.64 -0.72 14.04
N ASN A 91 -28.82 -0.12 13.85
CA ASN A 91 -28.96 1.30 13.54
C ASN A 91 -28.36 2.19 14.64
N ARG A 92 -28.57 1.82 15.91
CA ARG A 92 -27.96 2.52 17.05
C ARG A 92 -26.43 2.45 17.01
N ARG A 93 -25.84 1.27 16.71
CA ARG A 93 -24.38 1.12 16.60
C ARG A 93 -23.79 1.92 15.44
N LEU A 94 -24.46 1.92 14.28
CA LEU A 94 -24.07 2.73 13.13
C LEU A 94 -24.16 4.22 13.45
N LYS A 95 -25.20 4.65 14.17
CA LYS A 95 -25.35 6.03 14.63
C LYS A 95 -24.20 6.44 15.56
N MET A 96 -23.84 5.60 16.53
CA MET A 96 -22.68 5.86 17.41
C MET A 96 -21.36 5.97 16.63
N LEU A 97 -21.18 5.16 15.58
CA LEU A 97 -19.99 5.23 14.73
C LEU A 97 -19.94 6.54 13.92
N VAL A 98 -21.08 7.00 13.40
CA VAL A 98 -21.17 8.27 12.66
C VAL A 98 -20.92 9.47 13.58
N GLU A 99 -21.49 9.45 14.79
CA GLU A 99 -21.39 10.55 15.75
C GLU A 99 -20.04 10.60 16.46
N GLY A 100 -19.48 9.44 16.83
CA GLY A 100 -18.20 9.33 17.54
C GLY A 100 -16.98 9.22 16.63
N GLY A 101 -17.18 8.94 15.34
CA GLY A 101 -16.10 8.65 14.41
C GLY A 101 -15.40 7.31 14.70
N PHE A 102 -14.21 7.14 14.13
CA PHE A 102 -13.37 5.96 14.31
C PHE A 102 -11.89 6.34 14.29
N VAL A 103 -11.04 5.46 14.84
CA VAL A 103 -9.59 5.67 14.82
C VAL A 103 -9.05 5.41 13.42
N ASN A 104 -8.33 6.40 12.86
CA ASN A 104 -7.83 6.36 11.50
C ASN A 104 -6.56 5.49 11.35
N TYR A 105 -6.70 4.17 11.52
CA TYR A 105 -5.59 3.22 11.37
C TYR A 105 -5.25 2.92 9.91
N PHE A 106 -3.98 2.61 9.66
CA PHE A 106 -3.58 1.86 8.46
C PHE A 106 -4.13 0.43 8.56
N GLY A 107 -4.89 0.02 7.54
CA GLY A 107 -5.55 -1.29 7.49
C GLY A 107 -4.58 -2.45 7.23
N ILE A 108 -5.09 -3.69 7.26
CA ILE A 108 -4.26 -4.89 7.06
C ILE A 108 -3.65 -4.97 5.66
N GLU A 109 -4.31 -4.35 4.67
CA GLU A 109 -3.79 -4.17 3.32
C GLU A 109 -2.49 -3.36 3.28
N ALA A 110 -2.25 -2.53 4.32
CA ALA A 110 -1.02 -1.79 4.46
C ALA A 110 0.19 -2.69 4.77
N PHE A 111 -0.06 -3.88 5.34
CA PHE A 111 0.98 -4.77 5.88
C PHE A 111 1.11 -6.10 5.13
N GLY A 112 0.19 -6.38 4.21
CA GLY A 112 0.02 -7.70 3.60
C GLY A 112 -0.73 -8.66 4.52
N VAL A 113 -1.29 -9.74 3.96
CA VAL A 113 -2.00 -10.79 4.71
C VAL A 113 -1.22 -12.09 4.54
N GLY A 114 -0.82 -12.72 5.64
CA GLY A 114 0.02 -13.91 5.62
C GLY A 114 0.74 -14.12 6.95
N SER A 115 1.63 -15.11 6.99
CA SER A 115 2.47 -15.42 8.14
C SER A 115 3.51 -14.32 8.36
N ASN A 116 4.18 -13.89 7.28
CA ASN A 116 5.09 -12.74 7.31
C ASN A 116 4.37 -11.48 6.83
N ARG A 117 4.66 -10.35 7.48
CA ARG A 117 4.18 -9.02 7.10
C ARG A 117 5.28 -8.19 6.47
N LEU A 118 4.91 -7.23 5.64
CA LEU A 118 5.87 -6.38 4.95
C LEU A 118 6.77 -5.61 5.93
N PHE A 119 6.24 -5.13 7.07
CA PHE A 119 7.07 -4.47 8.07
C PHE A 119 8.12 -5.40 8.74
N GLU A 120 7.88 -6.70 8.79
CA GLU A 120 8.85 -7.68 9.30
C GLU A 120 9.96 -7.91 8.27
N VAL A 121 9.60 -8.04 6.99
CA VAL A 121 10.56 -8.08 5.87
C VAL A 121 11.45 -6.83 5.88
N ALA A 122 10.86 -5.65 6.07
CA ALA A 122 11.59 -4.39 6.19
C ALA A 122 12.55 -4.40 7.39
N SER A 123 12.12 -4.94 8.54
CA SER A 123 12.93 -5.03 9.75
C SER A 123 14.15 -5.95 9.56
N PHE A 124 13.98 -7.11 8.92
CA PHE A 124 15.11 -8.00 8.60
C PHE A 124 16.12 -7.31 7.69
N ALA A 125 15.65 -6.65 6.62
CA ALA A 125 16.54 -5.94 5.71
C ALA A 125 17.28 -4.77 6.38
N ALA A 126 16.60 -4.02 7.26
CA ALA A 126 17.22 -2.90 8.00
C ALA A 126 18.33 -3.38 8.96
N GLN A 127 18.22 -4.62 9.46
CA GLN A 127 19.25 -5.25 10.31
C GLN A 127 20.38 -5.92 9.50
N GLY A 128 20.33 -5.85 8.16
CA GLY A 128 21.28 -6.51 7.28
C GLY A 128 21.01 -8.00 7.06
N TYR A 129 19.93 -8.56 7.62
CA TYR A 129 19.58 -9.97 7.46
C TYR A 129 18.87 -10.25 6.13
N PHE A 130 19.57 -10.03 5.02
CA PHE A 130 18.99 -10.12 3.68
C PHE A 130 18.49 -11.53 3.32
N ARG A 131 19.13 -12.58 3.84
CA ARG A 131 18.64 -13.97 3.65
C ARG A 131 17.25 -14.17 4.27
N GLN A 132 17.04 -13.65 5.48
CA GLN A 132 15.74 -13.70 6.16
C GLN A 132 14.71 -12.81 5.46
N ALA A 133 15.11 -11.60 5.04
CA ALA A 133 14.23 -10.70 4.30
C ALA A 133 13.74 -11.33 2.98
N MET A 134 14.65 -11.93 2.20
CA MET A 134 14.32 -12.60 0.94
C MET A 134 13.45 -13.84 1.17
N GLY A 135 13.80 -14.67 2.15
CA GLY A 135 12.99 -15.83 2.52
C GLY A 135 11.57 -15.45 2.93
N ALA A 136 11.43 -14.44 3.78
CA ALA A 136 10.13 -13.94 4.22
C ALA A 136 9.30 -13.38 3.05
N LEU A 137 9.93 -12.63 2.13
CA LEU A 137 9.27 -12.12 0.93
C LEU A 137 8.81 -13.26 0.00
N LEU A 138 9.65 -14.27 -0.23
CA LEU A 138 9.29 -15.44 -1.03
C LEU A 138 8.15 -16.25 -0.40
N GLN A 139 8.12 -16.35 0.93
CA GLN A 139 7.00 -16.94 1.65
C GLN A 139 5.71 -16.16 1.44
N CYS A 140 5.74 -14.81 1.51
CA CYS A 140 4.54 -14.01 1.20
C CYS A 140 4.02 -14.31 -0.22
N VAL A 141 4.91 -14.45 -1.21
CA VAL A 141 4.53 -14.81 -2.58
C VAL A 141 3.91 -16.21 -2.62
N ALA A 142 4.50 -17.18 -1.93
CA ALA A 142 4.01 -18.55 -1.84
C ALA A 142 2.63 -18.67 -1.16
N GLU A 143 2.34 -17.82 -0.19
CA GLU A 143 1.03 -17.80 0.49
C GLU A 143 -0.06 -17.15 -0.37
N CYS A 144 0.31 -16.29 -1.33
CA CYS A 144 -0.64 -15.62 -2.22
C CYS A 144 -1.02 -16.46 -3.45
N ASP A 145 -0.19 -17.42 -3.86
CA ASP A 145 -0.35 -18.16 -5.10
C ASP A 145 0.04 -19.64 -4.92
N GLY A 146 -0.92 -20.54 -5.18
CA GLY A 146 -0.74 -21.97 -4.98
C GLY A 146 0.35 -22.61 -5.83
N VAL A 147 0.65 -22.08 -7.03
CA VAL A 147 1.75 -22.63 -7.83
C VAL A 147 3.09 -22.18 -7.25
N HIS A 148 3.20 -20.91 -6.86
CA HIS A 148 4.39 -20.44 -6.16
C HIS A 148 4.60 -21.19 -4.82
N HIS A 149 3.51 -21.59 -4.14
CA HIS A 149 3.57 -22.42 -2.94
C HIS A 149 4.31 -23.75 -3.18
N ASP A 150 3.91 -24.51 -4.19
CA ASP A 150 4.50 -25.83 -4.48
C ASP A 150 6.00 -25.74 -4.77
N TYR A 151 6.42 -24.73 -5.53
CA TYR A 151 7.84 -24.50 -5.81
C TYR A 151 8.62 -24.01 -4.59
N TYR A 152 8.00 -23.18 -3.75
CA TYR A 152 8.61 -22.72 -2.50
C TYR A 152 8.88 -23.90 -1.54
N ILE A 153 7.93 -24.83 -1.40
CA ILE A 153 8.12 -26.04 -0.61
C ILE A 153 9.23 -26.93 -1.19
N LYS A 154 9.29 -27.11 -2.52
CA LYS A 154 10.40 -27.83 -3.17
C LYS A 154 11.74 -27.16 -2.92
N TYR A 155 11.79 -25.83 -2.98
CA TYR A 155 12.98 -25.04 -2.73
C TYR A 155 13.49 -25.22 -1.30
N LEU A 156 12.59 -25.12 -0.30
CA LEU A 156 12.96 -25.30 1.11
C LEU A 156 13.45 -26.71 1.44
N ASN A 157 12.93 -27.73 0.75
CA ASN A 157 13.28 -29.14 0.97
C ASN A 157 14.36 -29.66 0.01
N ALA A 158 14.95 -28.80 -0.82
CA ALA A 158 15.97 -29.22 -1.77
C ALA A 158 17.30 -29.52 -1.08
N ASP A 159 17.97 -30.59 -1.49
CA ASP A 159 19.35 -30.84 -1.11
C ASP A 159 20.28 -29.74 -1.66
N PRO A 160 21.40 -29.43 -1.00
CA PRO A 160 22.37 -28.44 -1.49
C PRO A 160 22.85 -28.69 -2.93
N SER A 161 22.87 -29.94 -3.39
CA SER A 161 23.24 -30.31 -4.76
C SER A 161 22.15 -30.06 -5.80
N THR A 162 20.90 -29.85 -5.39
CA THR A 162 19.73 -29.72 -6.28
C THR A 162 19.03 -28.37 -6.19
N VAL A 163 19.30 -27.58 -5.14
CA VAL A 163 18.66 -26.28 -4.90
C VAL A 163 18.77 -25.33 -6.10
N LEU A 164 19.93 -25.29 -6.78
CA LEU A 164 20.12 -24.49 -8.00
C LEU A 164 19.11 -24.88 -9.09
N GLY A 165 18.98 -26.17 -9.38
CA GLY A 165 18.04 -26.67 -10.38
C GLY A 165 16.59 -26.39 -10.00
N VAL A 166 16.24 -26.51 -8.73
CA VAL A 166 14.89 -26.18 -8.23
C VAL A 166 14.60 -24.68 -8.37
N SER A 167 15.55 -23.81 -8.02
CA SER A 167 15.40 -22.35 -8.20
C SER A 167 15.26 -21.95 -9.67
N GLN A 168 16.02 -22.58 -10.58
CA GLN A 168 15.89 -22.36 -12.03
C GLN A 168 14.52 -22.80 -12.55
N LEU A 169 14.06 -23.99 -12.16
CA LEU A 169 12.74 -24.51 -12.51
C LEU A 169 11.63 -23.57 -12.01
N TRP A 170 11.77 -23.02 -10.81
CA TRP A 170 10.79 -22.06 -10.27
C TRP A 170 10.75 -20.77 -11.09
N ALA A 171 11.92 -20.21 -11.43
CA ALA A 171 12.00 -19.02 -12.26
C ALA A 171 11.39 -19.21 -13.67
N ASP A 172 11.62 -20.38 -14.28
CA ASP A 172 11.06 -20.74 -15.58
C ASP A 172 9.54 -20.94 -15.52
N ALA A 173 9.04 -21.60 -14.47
CA ALA A 173 7.61 -21.74 -14.22
C ALA A 173 6.93 -20.38 -14.04
N ALA A 174 7.51 -19.47 -13.24
CA ALA A 174 7.01 -18.12 -13.05
C ALA A 174 6.95 -17.34 -14.38
N LYS A 175 7.96 -17.48 -15.24
CA LYS A 175 7.95 -16.89 -16.57
C LYS A 175 6.83 -17.49 -17.43
N HIS A 176 6.67 -18.82 -17.42
CA HIS A 176 5.66 -19.52 -18.22
C HIS A 176 4.24 -19.12 -17.82
N MET A 177 3.97 -18.99 -16.52
CA MET A 177 2.69 -18.53 -15.97
C MET A 177 2.44 -17.03 -16.13
N ARG A 178 3.38 -16.29 -16.72
CA ARG A 178 3.32 -14.83 -16.89
C ARG A 178 3.18 -14.09 -15.56
N SER A 179 3.87 -14.57 -14.52
CA SER A 179 4.03 -13.85 -13.26
C SER A 179 4.63 -12.46 -13.49
N GLN A 180 4.48 -11.57 -12.51
CA GLN A 180 4.98 -10.19 -12.62
C GLN A 180 6.50 -10.19 -12.90
N LYS A 181 6.95 -9.29 -13.79
CA LYS A 181 8.35 -9.24 -14.24
C LYS A 181 9.35 -9.19 -13.08
N TRP A 182 9.09 -8.35 -12.07
CA TRP A 182 9.97 -8.22 -10.92
C TRP A 182 10.12 -9.53 -10.13
N LEU A 183 9.06 -10.35 -10.07
CA LEU A 183 9.09 -11.64 -9.40
C LEU A 183 9.90 -12.66 -10.20
N VAL A 184 9.75 -12.67 -11.53
CA VAL A 184 10.59 -13.51 -12.40
C VAL A 184 12.07 -13.11 -12.27
N ASP A 185 12.37 -11.82 -12.25
CA ASP A 185 13.75 -11.32 -12.09
C ASP A 185 14.31 -11.61 -10.69
N LEU A 186 13.47 -11.54 -9.65
CA LEU A 186 13.80 -11.98 -8.28
C LEU A 186 14.19 -13.47 -8.27
N LEU A 187 13.34 -14.35 -8.80
CA LEU A 187 13.58 -15.79 -8.79
C LEU A 187 14.81 -16.20 -9.61
N ARG A 188 15.08 -15.52 -10.73
CA ARG A 188 16.33 -15.70 -11.49
C ARG A 188 17.55 -15.28 -10.67
N SER A 189 17.45 -14.20 -9.92
CA SER A 189 18.53 -13.73 -9.06
C SER A 189 18.77 -14.67 -7.89
N VAL A 190 17.72 -15.30 -7.35
CA VAL A 190 17.84 -16.37 -6.35
C VAL A 190 18.56 -17.59 -6.93
N ALA A 191 18.22 -18.01 -8.16
CA ALA A 191 18.95 -19.09 -8.82
C ALA A 191 20.44 -18.76 -8.99
N LYS A 192 20.74 -17.53 -9.44
CA LYS A 192 22.13 -17.04 -9.56
C LYS A 192 22.85 -16.97 -8.20
N TYR A 193 22.15 -16.63 -7.12
CA TYR A 193 22.71 -16.65 -5.77
C TYR A 193 23.19 -18.06 -5.38
N HIS A 194 22.45 -19.11 -5.73
CA HIS A 194 22.90 -20.48 -5.49
C HIS A 194 24.02 -20.93 -6.45
N GLU A 195 24.00 -20.46 -7.70
CA GLU A 195 25.08 -20.71 -8.67
C GLU A 195 26.42 -20.11 -8.21
N ASP A 196 26.39 -18.88 -7.68
CA ASP A 196 27.58 -18.12 -7.30
C ASP A 196 28.10 -18.43 -5.87
N GLY A 197 27.56 -19.46 -5.22
CA GLY A 197 28.01 -19.93 -3.90
C GLY A 197 27.47 -19.14 -2.70
N GLU A 198 26.23 -18.66 -2.78
CA GLU A 198 25.48 -18.09 -1.65
C GLU A 198 26.08 -16.83 -1.00
N LYS A 199 26.64 -15.93 -1.83
CA LYS A 199 27.23 -14.68 -1.36
C LYS A 199 26.17 -13.68 -0.88
N GLU A 200 26.31 -13.20 0.36
CA GLU A 200 25.37 -12.25 0.97
C GLU A 200 25.26 -10.92 0.21
N GLU A 201 26.36 -10.45 -0.39
CA GLU A 201 26.36 -9.23 -1.23
C GLU A 201 25.35 -9.32 -2.38
N HIS A 202 25.10 -10.51 -2.94
CA HIS A 202 24.11 -10.68 -3.99
C HIS A 202 22.69 -10.42 -3.49
N LEU A 203 22.38 -10.84 -2.26
CA LEU A 203 21.06 -10.60 -1.66
C LEU A 203 20.85 -9.12 -1.33
N ARG A 204 21.92 -8.40 -0.94
CA ARG A 204 21.87 -6.95 -0.76
C ARG A 204 21.58 -6.22 -2.07
N ILE A 205 22.35 -6.52 -3.13
CA ILE A 205 22.14 -5.93 -4.46
C ILE A 205 20.71 -6.25 -4.96
N LEU A 206 20.26 -7.47 -4.74
CA LEU A 206 18.90 -7.90 -5.09
C LEU A 206 17.85 -7.08 -4.36
N TRP A 207 17.97 -6.94 -3.04
CA TRP A 207 17.08 -6.11 -2.21
C TRP A 207 17.00 -4.67 -2.72
N ASP A 208 18.15 -4.06 -3.01
CA ASP A 208 18.22 -2.68 -3.49
C ASP A 208 17.55 -2.49 -4.86
N SER A 209 17.48 -3.55 -5.67
CA SER A 209 16.84 -3.54 -6.99
C SER A 209 15.32 -3.79 -6.97
N LEU A 210 14.73 -4.14 -5.82
CA LEU A 210 13.31 -4.50 -5.75
C LEU A 210 12.40 -3.27 -5.96
N PRO A 211 11.49 -3.31 -6.94
CA PRO A 211 10.59 -2.17 -7.19
C PRO A 211 9.52 -1.98 -6.11
N ILE A 212 9.36 -2.96 -5.21
CA ILE A 212 8.43 -2.91 -4.08
C ILE A 212 9.12 -2.53 -2.76
N ARG A 213 10.44 -2.25 -2.77
CA ARG A 213 11.21 -1.93 -1.57
C ARG A 213 10.62 -0.75 -0.81
N ASP A 214 10.33 0.35 -1.49
CA ASP A 214 9.77 1.55 -0.87
C ASP A 214 8.42 1.26 -0.20
N ARG A 215 7.61 0.39 -0.83
CA ARG A 215 6.34 -0.04 -0.25
C ARG A 215 6.54 -0.88 1.00
N ILE A 216 7.51 -1.80 0.99
CA ILE A 216 7.89 -2.63 2.14
C ILE A 216 8.37 -1.74 3.30
N GLN A 217 9.24 -0.77 3.03
CA GLN A 217 9.73 0.18 4.04
C GLN A 217 8.61 1.10 4.55
N GLY A 218 7.73 1.58 3.67
CA GLY A 218 6.57 2.37 4.04
C GLY A 218 5.65 1.62 5.01
N SER A 219 5.49 0.31 4.82
CA SER A 219 4.71 -0.55 5.71
C SER A 219 5.23 -0.55 7.15
N ALA A 220 6.55 -0.48 7.36
CA ALA A 220 7.12 -0.38 8.70
C ALA A 220 6.81 0.97 9.37
N ALA A 221 6.84 2.07 8.61
CA ALA A 221 6.45 3.38 9.11
C ALA A 221 4.98 3.43 9.51
N GLU A 222 4.11 2.85 8.69
CA GLU A 222 2.66 2.72 8.93
C GLU A 222 2.38 1.88 10.18
N PHE A 223 3.15 0.81 10.40
CA PHE A 223 3.02 -0.06 11.57
C PHE A 223 3.39 0.67 12.86
N VAL A 224 4.54 1.36 12.86
CA VAL A 224 4.97 2.17 14.01
C VAL A 224 3.96 3.27 14.30
N TRP A 225 3.40 3.91 13.27
CA TRP A 225 2.37 4.92 13.45
C TRP A 225 1.12 4.35 14.13
N ASN A 226 0.62 3.19 13.69
CA ASN A 226 -0.52 2.52 14.33
C ASN A 226 -0.24 2.22 15.81
N ALA A 227 0.96 1.75 16.14
CA ALA A 227 1.37 1.48 17.52
C ALA A 227 1.41 2.77 18.36
N MET A 228 1.95 3.87 17.82
CA MET A 228 2.03 5.15 18.51
C MET A 228 0.65 5.81 18.67
N ALA A 229 -0.22 5.73 17.67
CA ALA A 229 -1.60 6.20 17.76
C ALA A 229 -2.38 5.43 18.85
N SER A 230 -2.21 4.11 18.90
CA SER A 230 -2.79 3.27 19.96
C SER A 230 -2.27 3.70 21.32
N GLN A 231 -0.95 3.89 21.47
CA GLN A 231 -0.34 4.31 22.74
C GLN A 231 -0.82 5.69 23.18
N ARG A 232 -0.99 6.65 22.25
CA ARG A 232 -1.54 7.98 22.55
C ARG A 232 -2.95 7.86 23.12
N LEU A 233 -3.82 7.10 22.46
CA LEU A 233 -5.20 6.91 22.89
C LEU A 233 -5.29 6.17 24.24
N LEU A 234 -4.43 5.16 24.47
CA LEU A 234 -4.35 4.47 25.75
C LEU A 234 -3.88 5.38 26.89
N SER A 235 -2.94 6.28 26.61
CA SER A 235 -2.30 7.12 27.63
C SER A 235 -3.11 8.38 27.94
N LYS A 236 -3.82 8.94 26.96
CA LYS A 236 -4.46 10.26 27.03
C LYS A 236 -5.96 10.26 26.69
N GLY A 237 -6.53 9.11 26.35
CA GLY A 237 -7.94 9.00 25.99
C GLY A 237 -8.28 9.76 24.70
N LEU A 238 -9.47 10.36 24.67
CA LEU A 238 -9.96 11.18 23.55
C LEU A 238 -9.81 12.69 23.78
N ASP A 239 -9.31 13.09 24.95
CA ASP A 239 -9.13 14.50 25.27
C ASP A 239 -7.91 15.05 24.53
N VAL A 240 -7.99 16.30 24.06
CA VAL A 240 -6.86 17.03 23.48
C VAL A 240 -5.99 17.55 24.62
N VAL A 241 -4.69 17.30 24.57
CA VAL A 241 -3.75 17.66 25.64
C VAL A 241 -2.62 18.54 25.14
N GLU A 242 -2.02 19.31 26.05
CA GLU A 242 -0.81 20.08 25.76
C GLU A 242 0.28 19.17 25.15
N GLY A 243 0.89 19.65 24.07
CA GLY A 243 1.91 18.92 23.31
C GLY A 243 1.38 18.06 22.15
N ASP A 244 0.06 17.88 22.01
CA ASP A 244 -0.52 17.32 20.79
C ASP A 244 -0.20 18.22 19.59
N VAL A 245 -0.12 17.62 18.40
CA VAL A 245 -0.02 18.37 17.14
C VAL A 245 -1.40 18.44 16.52
N VAL A 246 -1.85 19.63 16.11
CA VAL A 246 -3.13 19.85 15.43
C VAL A 246 -2.95 20.45 14.04
N ARG A 247 -3.85 20.11 13.12
CA ARG A 247 -3.90 20.65 11.76
C ARG A 247 -4.90 21.80 11.70
N VAL A 248 -4.42 23.02 11.40
CA VAL A 248 -5.24 24.23 11.37
C VAL A 248 -5.31 24.78 9.93
N PRO A 249 -6.49 25.18 9.44
CA PRO A 249 -6.59 25.87 8.14
C PRO A 249 -5.80 27.19 8.17
N ILE A 250 -5.04 27.46 7.12
CA ILE A 250 -4.46 28.79 6.91
C ILE A 250 -5.60 29.69 6.40
N PRO A 251 -5.90 30.82 7.06
CA PRO A 251 -6.88 31.76 6.55
C PRO A 251 -6.35 32.38 5.26
N ASP A 252 -6.78 31.89 4.09
CA ASP A 252 -6.45 32.54 2.83
C ASP A 252 -7.28 33.81 2.65
N SER A 253 -6.59 34.90 2.33
CA SER A 253 -7.14 36.22 2.00
C SER A 253 -8.16 36.13 0.86
N HIS A 254 -9.45 36.12 1.18
CA HIS A 254 -10.66 36.60 0.47
C HIS A 254 -10.81 36.57 -1.08
N PHE A 255 -9.89 36.11 -1.93
CA PHE A 255 -9.95 36.38 -3.38
C PHE A 255 -9.48 35.28 -4.36
N ALA A 256 -9.51 34.00 -4.00
CA ALA A 256 -9.30 32.94 -4.99
C ALA A 256 -10.40 31.88 -4.91
N VAL A 257 -11.31 31.90 -5.89
CA VAL A 257 -12.42 30.95 -6.07
C VAL A 257 -11.92 29.52 -6.41
N ASP A 258 -10.59 29.31 -6.47
CA ASP A 258 -9.95 28.00 -6.70
C ASP A 258 -8.78 27.72 -5.72
N SER A 259 -8.64 28.45 -4.59
CA SER A 259 -7.54 28.19 -3.64
C SER A 259 -7.86 27.04 -2.68
N TYR A 260 -7.29 25.89 -3.00
CA TYR A 260 -7.15 24.74 -2.11
C TYR A 260 -6.69 25.18 -0.71
N SER A 261 -7.35 24.68 0.35
CA SER A 261 -7.01 25.04 1.72
C SER A 261 -5.58 24.61 2.07
N SER A 262 -4.70 25.60 2.21
CA SER A 262 -3.41 25.42 2.83
C SER A 262 -3.63 25.15 4.32
N TYR A 263 -2.88 24.22 4.90
CA TYR A 263 -2.97 23.91 6.33
C TYR A 263 -1.61 24.08 6.97
N GLN A 264 -1.62 24.53 8.21
CA GLN A 264 -0.44 24.59 9.08
C GLN A 264 -0.61 23.60 10.22
N TYR A 265 0.52 23.13 10.76
CA TYR A 265 0.55 22.29 11.94
C TYR A 265 1.08 23.11 13.10
N LYS A 266 0.44 23.00 14.27
CA LYS A 266 0.93 23.64 15.49
C LYS A 266 0.85 22.69 16.68
N LEU A 267 1.65 22.97 17.69
CA LEU A 267 1.55 22.32 19.00
C LEU A 267 0.41 22.95 19.81
N VAL A 268 -0.36 22.11 20.48
CA VAL A 268 -1.38 22.52 21.45
C VAL A 268 -0.69 23.02 22.71
N THR A 269 -1.07 24.21 23.15
CA THR A 269 -0.58 24.83 24.39
C THR A 269 -1.54 24.62 25.56
N ALA A 270 -1.08 24.83 26.80
CA ALA A 270 -1.96 24.79 27.98
C ALA A 270 -3.16 25.76 27.87
N GLU A 271 -2.98 26.91 27.23
CA GLU A 271 -4.06 27.88 27.00
C GLU A 271 -5.08 27.36 25.98
N ASP A 272 -4.62 26.71 24.90
CA ASP A 272 -5.50 26.09 23.91
C ASP A 272 -6.39 25.00 24.57
N THR A 273 -5.83 24.19 25.47
CA THR A 273 -6.58 23.18 26.23
C THR A 273 -7.55 23.82 27.22
N ARG A 274 -7.16 24.91 27.91
CA ARG A 274 -8.04 25.63 28.85
C ARG A 274 -9.26 26.23 28.15
N LEU A 275 -9.08 26.68 26.91
CA LEU A 275 -10.12 27.31 26.10
C LEU A 275 -10.93 26.29 25.27
N ASP A 276 -10.58 25.01 25.29
CA ASP A 276 -11.25 23.91 24.57
C ASP A 276 -11.46 24.20 23.07
N ILE A 277 -10.42 24.73 22.42
CA ILE A 277 -10.54 25.24 21.03
C ILE A 277 -10.37 24.17 19.95
N TYR A 278 -9.89 22.97 20.30
CA TYR A 278 -9.60 21.89 19.36
C TYR A 278 -10.37 20.64 19.71
N ALA A 279 -10.86 19.95 18.68
CA ALA A 279 -11.43 18.62 18.81
C ALA A 279 -10.36 17.54 18.57
N ILE A 280 -10.63 16.32 19.03
CA ILE A 280 -9.76 15.16 18.77
C ILE A 280 -9.57 14.88 17.27
N THR A 281 -10.52 15.31 16.43
CA THR A 281 -10.44 15.22 14.97
C THR A 281 -9.41 16.16 14.34
N ASP A 282 -9.00 17.20 15.06
CA ASP A 282 -7.96 18.14 14.62
C ASP A 282 -6.56 17.62 14.95
N VAL A 283 -6.46 16.70 15.92
CA VAL A 283 -5.20 16.10 16.36
C VAL A 283 -4.65 15.20 15.26
N VAL A 284 -3.38 15.37 14.95
CA VAL A 284 -2.64 14.61 13.96
C VAL A 284 -1.36 14.04 14.58
N LEU A 285 -0.98 12.85 14.13
CA LEU A 285 0.28 12.22 14.52
C LEU A 285 1.19 12.09 13.29
N PRO A 286 2.48 12.42 13.40
CA PRO A 286 3.40 12.33 12.28
C PRO A 286 3.71 10.88 11.92
N VAL A 287 3.67 10.55 10.63
CA VAL A 287 4.18 9.27 10.10
C VAL A 287 5.66 9.44 9.79
N ARG A 288 6.51 8.55 10.33
CA ARG A 288 7.95 8.56 10.07
C ARG A 288 8.26 7.90 8.72
N THR A 289 8.09 8.62 7.62
CA THR A 289 8.60 8.14 6.32
C THR A 289 10.11 8.36 6.26
N ALA A 290 10.89 7.28 6.35
CA ALA A 290 12.32 7.30 6.09
C ALA A 290 12.56 7.58 4.60
N MET A 291 12.62 8.86 4.23
CA MET A 291 13.06 9.30 2.90
C MET A 291 14.32 10.19 2.97
N MET A 292 14.99 10.22 4.12
CA MET A 292 16.28 10.91 4.32
C MET A 292 17.17 10.11 5.27
N LEU A 293 17.83 9.09 4.74
CA LEU A 293 19.18 8.64 5.16
C LEU A 293 19.90 8.12 3.91
#